data_AF-A0A537GE80-F1
#
_entry.id   AF-A0A537GE80-F1
#
_cell.length_a   1.000
_cell.length_b   1.000
_cell.length_c   1.000
_cell.angle_alpha   90.00
_cell.angle_beta   90.00
_cell.angle_gamma   90.00
#
_symmetry.space_group_name_H-M   'P 1'
#
loop_
_entity.id
_entity.type
_entity.pdbx_description
1 polymer ?
#
loop_
_entity_poly.entity_id
_entity_poly.type
_entity_poly.pdbx_seq_one_letter_code
_entity_poly.pdbx_strand_id
1 'polypeptide(L)'
;LDAVARFHLGNGAALERLNWMGDASEQGMSRSAGLMVNYVYWLAEVERNHERYFREHHIVASPLVEKLARECPLGRDAEKGAAA
;
A
#
# COMPACT_ATOMS: atom_id res chain seq x y z
N LEU A 1 -1.76 6.35 -8.45
CA LEU A 1 -0.34 6.22 -8.86
C LEU A 1 -0.05 4.79 -9.28
N ASP A 2 -0.07 3.81 -8.38
CA ASP A 2 0.21 2.41 -8.73
C ASP A 2 -1.04 1.62 -9.17
N ALA A 3 -0.99 0.94 -10.31
CA ALA A 3 -2.15 0.23 -10.87
C ALA A 3 -2.44 -1.10 -10.14
N VAL A 4 -1.40 -1.78 -9.67
CA VAL A 4 -1.52 -3.08 -8.99
C VAL A 4 -2.11 -2.90 -7.59
N ALA A 5 -1.70 -1.86 -6.86
CA ALA A 5 -2.27 -1.46 -5.59
C ALA A 5 -3.77 -1.14 -5.73
N ARG A 6 -4.15 -0.33 -6.72
CA ARG A 6 -5.58 -0.02 -6.95
C ARG A 6 -6.40 -1.29 -7.19
N PHE A 7 -5.87 -2.26 -7.92
CA PHE A 7 -6.54 -3.54 -8.16
C PHE A 7 -6.72 -4.33 -6.86
N HIS A 8 -5.66 -4.54 -6.07
CA HIS A 8 -5.75 -5.35 -4.86
C HIS A 8 -6.57 -4.69 -3.75
N LEU A 9 -6.34 -3.41 -3.49
CA LEU A 9 -7.09 -2.64 -2.49
C LEU A 9 -8.56 -2.49 -2.90
N GLY A 10 -8.80 -2.25 -4.19
CA GLY A 10 -10.16 -2.26 -4.76
C GLY A 10 -10.84 -3.61 -4.58
N ASN A 11 -10.12 -4.73 -4.59
CA ASN A 11 -10.68 -6.04 -4.31
C ASN A 11 -10.75 -6.37 -2.81
N GLY A 12 -10.49 -5.42 -1.92
CA GLY A 12 -10.62 -5.59 -0.46
C GLY A 12 -9.38 -6.18 0.24
N ALA A 13 -8.24 -6.24 -0.42
CA ALA A 13 -7.00 -6.64 0.23
C ALA A 13 -6.48 -5.57 1.19
N ALA A 14 -5.76 -5.99 2.23
CA ALA A 14 -4.92 -5.12 3.04
C ALA A 14 -3.47 -5.14 2.54
N LEU A 15 -2.77 -4.01 2.67
CA LEU A 15 -1.34 -3.88 2.37
C LEU A 15 -0.51 -4.43 3.53
N GLU A 16 0.03 -5.63 3.37
CA GLU A 16 0.61 -6.36 4.50
C GLU A 16 2.10 -6.09 4.68
N ARG A 17 2.89 -6.20 3.61
CA ARG A 17 4.36 -6.19 3.73
C ARG A 17 5.04 -5.64 2.50
N LEU A 18 6.09 -4.86 2.74
CA LEU A 18 7.07 -4.46 1.73
C LEU A 18 8.25 -5.45 1.76
N ASN A 19 8.65 -5.94 0.60
CA ASN A 19 9.70 -6.93 0.43
C ASN A 19 10.87 -6.29 -0.33
N TRP A 20 11.91 -5.89 0.41
CA TRP A 20 13.17 -5.45 -0.18
C TRP A 20 13.83 -6.59 -0.94
N MET A 21 14.31 -6.33 -2.15
CA MET A 21 14.87 -7.34 -3.06
C MET A 21 13.94 -8.54 -3.28
N GLY A 22 12.62 -8.32 -3.28
CA GLY A 22 11.65 -9.36 -3.56
C GLY A 22 11.62 -9.79 -5.02
N ASP A 23 12.07 -8.93 -5.94
CA ASP A 23 12.35 -9.28 -7.34
C ASP A 23 13.68 -8.65 -7.79
N ALA A 24 14.78 -9.41 -7.63
CA ALA A 24 16.11 -8.98 -8.01
C ALA A 24 16.43 -9.15 -9.50
N SER A 25 15.45 -9.50 -10.34
CA SER A 25 15.64 -9.57 -11.79
C SER A 25 15.89 -8.18 -12.37
N GLU A 26 16.47 -8.12 -13.57
CA GLU A 26 16.68 -6.85 -14.28
C GLU A 26 15.36 -6.07 -14.45
N GLN A 27 14.24 -6.78 -14.69
CA GLN A 27 12.91 -6.17 -14.79
C GLN A 27 12.41 -5.65 -13.45
N GLY A 28 12.55 -6.42 -12.36
CA GLY A 28 12.15 -5.97 -11.01
C GLY A 28 12.94 -4.75 -10.56
N MET A 29 14.25 -4.73 -10.81
CA MET A 29 15.10 -3.57 -10.55
C MET A 29 14.70 -2.35 -11.36
N SER A 30 14.41 -2.51 -12.66
CA SER A 30 13.99 -1.42 -13.54
C SER A 30 12.62 -0.85 -13.18
N ARG A 31 11.66 -1.69 -12.76
CA ARG A 31 10.29 -1.27 -12.47
C ARG A 31 10.11 -0.65 -11.09
N SER A 32 10.74 -1.22 -10.07
CA SER A 32 10.49 -0.85 -8.67
C SER A 32 11.72 -0.95 -7.76
N ALA A 33 12.94 -0.89 -8.34
CA ALA A 33 14.19 -1.08 -7.60
C ALA A 33 14.21 -2.40 -6.80
N GLY A 34 13.56 -3.44 -7.33
CA GLY A 34 13.46 -4.76 -6.74
C GLY A 34 12.50 -4.87 -5.56
N LEU A 35 11.76 -3.82 -5.25
CA LEU A 35 10.73 -3.83 -4.21
C LEU A 35 9.49 -4.59 -4.71
N MET A 36 9.05 -5.53 -3.89
CA MET A 36 7.79 -6.26 -4.06
C MET A 36 6.87 -6.01 -2.87
N VAL A 37 5.59 -6.36 -3.02
CA VAL A 37 4.57 -6.13 -1.99
C VAL A 37 3.73 -7.39 -1.80
N ASN A 38 3.35 -7.67 -0.55
CA ASN A 38 2.29 -8.63 -0.26
C ASN A 38 0.99 -7.91 0.07
N TYR A 39 -0.06 -8.27 -0.66
CA TYR A 39 -1.44 -7.94 -0.33
C TYR A 39 -2.10 -9.18 0.27
N VAL A 40 -2.80 -9.02 1.39
CA VAL A 40 -3.46 -10.13 2.08
C VAL A 40 -4.98 -9.97 2.01
N TYR A 41 -5.65 -11.07 1.69
CA TYR A 41 -7.11 -11.16 1.67
C TYR A 41 -7.59 -11.88 2.92
N TRP A 42 -7.90 -11.11 3.95
CA TRP A 42 -8.63 -11.63 5.10
C TRP A 42 -10.09 -11.76 4.71
N LEU A 43 -10.56 -12.99 4.43
CA LEU A 43 -11.89 -13.24 3.86
C LEU A 43 -13.04 -12.56 4.63
N ALA A 44 -12.94 -12.54 5.96
CA ALA A 44 -13.92 -11.87 6.84
C ALA A 44 -13.96 -10.34 6.66
N GLU A 45 -12.94 -9.74 6.05
CA GLU A 45 -12.74 -8.30 5.97
C GLU A 45 -12.75 -7.74 4.55
N VAL A 46 -12.84 -8.60 3.54
CA VAL A 46 -12.75 -8.20 2.12
C VAL A 46 -13.78 -7.14 1.77
N GLU A 47 -15.06 -7.35 2.11
CA GLU A 47 -16.13 -6.40 1.80
C GLU A 47 -15.93 -5.07 2.52
N ARG A 48 -15.60 -5.11 3.82
CA ARG A 48 -15.36 -3.91 4.61
C ARG A 48 -14.18 -3.10 4.07
N ASN A 49 -13.10 -3.76 3.72
CA ASN A 49 -11.92 -3.11 3.16
C ASN A 49 -12.20 -2.51 1.78
N HIS A 50 -12.95 -3.23 0.93
CA HIS A 50 -13.41 -2.75 -0.36
C HIS A 50 -14.21 -1.46 -0.20
N GLU A 51 -15.22 -1.45 0.68
CA GLU A 51 -16.06 -0.26 0.90
C GLU A 51 -15.25 0.93 1.41
N ARG A 52 -14.36 0.71 2.38
CA ARG A 52 -13.46 1.76 2.92
C ARG A 52 -12.57 2.35 1.83
N TYR A 53 -12.01 1.51 0.97
CA TYR A 53 -11.17 2.00 -0.13
C TYR A 53 -11.98 2.77 -1.20
N PHE A 54 -13.16 2.28 -1.57
CA PHE A 54 -13.97 2.93 -2.61
C PHE A 54 -14.68 4.20 -2.14
N ARG A 55 -15.16 4.25 -0.89
CA ARG A 55 -15.93 5.40 -0.37
C ARG A 55 -15.05 6.43 0.31
N GLU A 56 -14.07 5.98 1.07
CA GLU A 56 -13.26 6.86 1.94
C GLU A 56 -11.83 7.03 1.43
N HIS A 57 -11.44 6.31 0.37
CA HIS A 57 -10.05 6.17 -0.08
C HIS A 57 -9.11 5.70 1.04
N HIS A 58 -9.66 5.00 2.03
CA HIS A 58 -8.92 4.51 3.17
C HIS A 58 -8.20 3.20 2.80
N ILE A 59 -6.90 3.15 3.02
CA ILE A 59 -6.05 1.99 2.78
C ILE A 59 -5.81 1.27 4.11
N VAL A 60 -6.26 0.02 4.21
CA VAL A 60 -5.92 -0.84 5.34
C VAL A 60 -4.53 -1.40 5.12
N ALA A 61 -3.61 -1.17 6.05
CA ALA A 61 -2.24 -1.62 5.98
C ALA A 61 -1.78 -2.23 7.31
N SER A 62 -0.73 -3.04 7.30
CA SER A 62 -0.15 -3.58 8.53
C SER A 62 0.50 -2.47 9.37
N PRO A 63 0.59 -2.63 10.70
CA PRO A 63 1.18 -1.62 11.58
C PRO A 63 2.61 -1.24 11.21
N LEU A 64 3.39 -2.18 10.66
CA LEU A 64 4.75 -1.92 10.19
C LEU A 64 4.75 -1.00 8.97
N VAL A 65 3.88 -1.27 7.99
CA VAL A 65 3.76 -0.44 6.79
C VAL A 65 3.27 0.96 7.16
N GLU A 66 2.28 1.07 8.04
CA GLU A 66 1.82 2.38 8.53
C GLU A 66 2.92 3.16 9.24
N LYS A 67 3.74 2.48 10.06
CA LYS A 67 4.89 3.11 10.71
C LYS A 67 5.88 3.65 9.69
N LEU A 68 6.25 2.84 8.69
CA LEU A 68 7.15 3.26 7.61
C LEU A 68 6.58 4.44 6.81
N ALA A 69 5.27 4.46 6.57
CA ALA A 69 4.60 5.56 5.88
C ALA A 69 4.71 6.88 6.67
N ARG A 70 4.51 6.84 8.00
CA ARG A 70 4.69 8.03 8.87
C ARG A 70 6.13 8.51 8.95
N GLU A 71 7.08 7.59 8.88
CA GLU A 71 8.51 7.90 8.89
C GLU A 71 9.02 8.35 7.51
N CYS A 72 8.26 8.09 6.43
CA CYS A 72 8.61 8.45 5.07
C CYS A 72 8.75 9.98 4.94
N PRO A 73 9.94 10.49 4.54
CA PRO A 73 10.15 11.92 4.36
C PRO A 73 9.17 12.55 3.35
N LEU A 74 8.73 11.78 2.35
CA LEU A 74 7.79 12.23 1.33
C LEU A 74 6.34 12.34 1.85
N GLY A 75 5.99 11.66 2.95
CA GLY A 75 4.67 11.72 3.56
C GLY A 75 4.47 12.93 4.46
N ARG A 76 5.55 13.46 5.06
CA ARG A 76 5.50 14.59 6.01
C ARG A 76 4.98 15.89 5.42
N ASP A 77 5.17 16.10 4.13
CA ASP A 77 4.73 17.33 3.45
C ASP A 77 3.25 17.25 3.03
N ALA A 78 2.71 16.05 2.82
CA ALA A 78 1.31 15.84 2.45
C ALA A 78 0.35 16.16 3.60
N GLU A 79 0.72 15.84 4.85
CA GLU A 79 -0.11 16.15 6.03
C GLU A 79 -0.16 17.66 6.34
N LYS A 80 0.92 18.40 6.07
CA LYS A 80 0.96 19.86 6.29
C LYS A 80 0.10 20.64 5.30
N GLY A 81 -0.07 20.14 4.08
CA GLY A 81 -0.91 20.76 3.05
C GLY A 81 -2.41 20.55 3.24
N ALA A 82 -2.83 19.57 4.04
CA ALA A 82 -4.24 19.29 4.33
C ALA A 82 -4.79 20.08 5.54
N ALA A 83 -3.91 20.72 6.32
CA ALA A 83 -4.24 21.49 7.52
C ALA A 83 -4.19 23.02 7.33
N ALA A 84 -4.06 23.50 6.08
CA ALA A 84 -4.07 24.90 5.68
C ALA A 84 -5.25 25.16 4.72
#